data_AF-A0A6C0AKE9-F1
#
_entry.id   AF-A0A6C0AKE9-F1
#
_cell.length_a   1.000
_cell.length_b   1.000
_cell.length_c   1.000
_cell.angle_alpha   90.00
_cell.angle_beta   90.00
_cell.angle_gamma   90.00
#
_symmetry.space_group_name_H-M   'P 1'
#
loop_
_entity.id
_entity.type
_entity.pdbx_description
1 polymer ?
#
loop_
_entity_poly.entity_id
_entity_poly.type
_entity_poly.pdbx_seq_one_letter_code
_entity_poly.pdbx_strand_id
1 'polypeptide(L)'
;MELDNWEEKFEIDDQPYKDFYKESQDNMNIYFIYINSDNEIIRTKKEKFILDENKLTKSLLIEILKKNMFIKNKKYKPISLIKYNILLEPDEVQEYIYNSDSYDFMFIETMIDQISWEKTITLFQNINSLHILFYEKKKSNSKTKKIFINKPGKKRTRKKLN
;
A
#
# COMPACT_ATOMS: atom_id res chain seq x y z
N MET A 1 48.02 -25.13 -17.81
CA MET A 1 47.38 -23.82 -17.58
C MET A 1 46.03 -23.86 -18.28
N GLU A 2 45.04 -24.52 -17.68
CA GLU A 2 43.68 -24.66 -18.25
C GLU A 2 42.64 -24.56 -17.14
N LEU A 3 42.77 -23.53 -16.28
CA LEU A 3 41.80 -23.26 -15.21
C LEU A 3 41.26 -21.82 -15.23
N ASP A 4 41.63 -20.98 -16.20
CA ASP A 4 41.48 -19.52 -16.02
C ASP A 4 40.20 -18.87 -16.58
N ASN A 5 39.31 -19.57 -17.30
CA ASN A 5 38.11 -18.92 -17.88
C ASN A 5 36.80 -19.70 -17.72
N TRP A 6 36.71 -20.64 -16.78
CA TRP A 6 35.44 -21.36 -16.54
C TRP A 6 34.40 -20.46 -15.85
N GLU A 7 34.84 -19.55 -14.97
CA GLU A 7 33.98 -18.57 -14.28
C GLU A 7 33.38 -17.57 -15.29
N GLU A 8 34.20 -17.02 -16.19
CA GLU A 8 33.72 -16.08 -17.21
C GLU A 8 32.74 -16.73 -18.20
N LYS A 9 33.00 -17.98 -18.61
CA LYS A 9 32.05 -18.71 -19.47
C LYS A 9 30.73 -18.97 -18.76
N PHE A 10 30.77 -19.32 -17.49
CA PHE A 10 29.58 -19.52 -16.69
C PHE A 10 28.77 -18.21 -16.57
N GLU A 11 29.41 -17.07 -16.30
CA GLU A 11 28.72 -15.78 -16.24
C GLU A 11 28.06 -15.38 -17.57
N ILE A 12 28.74 -15.66 -18.71
CA ILE A 12 28.19 -15.38 -20.04
C ILE A 12 26.96 -16.26 -20.33
N ASP A 13 27.04 -17.55 -19.97
CA ASP A 13 25.95 -18.49 -20.20
C ASP A 13 24.76 -18.24 -19.24
N ASP A 14 25.01 -17.65 -18.06
CA ASP A 14 24.00 -17.38 -17.03
C ASP A 14 23.28 -16.03 -17.19
N GLN A 15 23.91 -15.06 -17.87
CA GLN A 15 23.33 -13.73 -18.18
C GLN A 15 21.87 -13.75 -18.66
N PRO A 16 21.46 -14.62 -19.61
CA PRO A 16 20.08 -14.68 -20.08
C PRO A 16 19.07 -15.11 -19.03
N TYR A 17 19.50 -15.84 -18.00
CA TYR A 17 18.65 -16.34 -16.91
C TYR A 17 18.56 -15.37 -15.74
N LYS A 18 19.37 -14.30 -15.75
CA LYS A 18 19.41 -13.32 -14.66
C LYS A 18 18.05 -12.74 -14.31
N ASP A 19 17.23 -12.50 -15.34
CA ASP A 19 15.89 -11.94 -15.18
C ASP A 19 14.92 -12.86 -14.44
N PHE A 20 15.22 -14.17 -14.36
CA PHE A 20 14.41 -15.18 -13.69
C PHE A 20 14.81 -15.40 -12.22
N TYR A 21 15.96 -14.89 -11.78
CA TYR A 21 16.36 -15.03 -10.38
C TYR A 21 15.47 -14.21 -9.46
N LYS A 22 15.23 -14.74 -8.26
CA LYS A 22 14.49 -14.02 -7.21
C LYS A 22 15.41 -13.08 -6.47
N GLU A 23 15.13 -11.80 -6.59
CA GLU A 23 15.90 -10.75 -5.93
C GLU A 23 15.03 -9.93 -4.97
N SER A 24 15.69 -9.22 -4.06
CA SER A 24 15.06 -8.20 -3.21
C SER A 24 14.70 -6.97 -4.04
N GLN A 25 13.67 -6.26 -3.59
CA GLN A 25 13.17 -5.08 -4.25
C GLN A 25 13.68 -3.81 -3.58
N ASP A 26 14.63 -3.16 -4.24
CA ASP A 26 15.23 -1.91 -3.74
C ASP A 26 14.35 -0.69 -4.01
N ASN A 27 13.50 -0.76 -5.03
CA ASN A 27 12.69 0.37 -5.50
C ASN A 27 11.27 -0.07 -5.80
N MET A 28 10.29 0.80 -5.52
CA MET A 28 8.89 0.51 -5.74
C MET A 28 8.12 1.69 -6.32
N ASN A 29 7.14 1.37 -7.15
CA ASN A 29 6.17 2.36 -7.62
C ASN A 29 4.99 2.45 -6.64
N ILE A 30 4.69 3.67 -6.18
CA ILE A 30 3.47 3.98 -5.43
C ILE A 30 2.52 4.76 -6.34
N TYR A 31 1.31 4.24 -6.51
CA TYR A 31 0.23 4.86 -7.27
C TYR A 31 -0.78 5.50 -6.31
N PHE A 32 -1.04 6.79 -6.50
CA PHE A 32 -2.06 7.53 -5.77
C PHE A 32 -3.26 7.75 -6.68
N ILE A 33 -4.42 7.22 -6.30
CA ILE A 33 -5.66 7.29 -7.07
C ILE A 33 -6.64 8.16 -6.29
N TYR A 34 -7.14 9.23 -6.91
CA TYR A 34 -8.03 10.19 -6.26
C TYR A 34 -9.43 10.12 -6.86
N ILE A 35 -10.41 9.85 -6.01
CA ILE A 35 -11.82 9.65 -6.36
C ILE A 35 -12.65 10.81 -5.78
N ASN A 36 -13.51 11.43 -6.59
CA ASN A 36 -14.42 12.49 -6.13
C ASN A 36 -15.62 11.92 -5.35
N SER A 37 -16.46 12.84 -4.87
CA SER A 37 -17.73 12.52 -4.22
C SER A 37 -18.76 11.82 -5.12
N ASP A 38 -18.55 11.86 -6.43
CA ASP A 38 -19.42 11.29 -7.47
C ASP A 38 -18.88 9.94 -7.97
N ASN A 39 -17.88 9.38 -7.29
CA ASN A 39 -17.23 8.10 -7.55
C ASN A 39 -16.43 8.02 -8.86
N GLU A 40 -15.97 9.15 -9.38
CA GLU A 40 -15.11 9.23 -10.56
C GLU A 40 -13.65 9.41 -10.15
N ILE A 41 -12.74 8.78 -10.90
CA ILE A 41 -11.30 8.99 -10.74
C ILE A 41 -10.95 10.34 -11.38
N ILE A 42 -10.56 11.31 -10.55
CA ILE A 42 -10.19 12.66 -11.02
C ILE A 42 -8.72 12.71 -11.40
N ARG A 43 -7.88 11.96 -10.69
CA ARG A 43 -6.43 12.05 -10.81
C ARG A 43 -5.77 10.76 -10.41
N THR A 44 -4.74 10.39 -11.16
CA THR A 44 -3.77 9.38 -10.78
C THR A 44 -2.38 10.02 -10.74
N LYS A 45 -1.53 9.55 -9.84
CA LYS A 45 -0.15 10.01 -9.69
C LYS A 45 0.73 8.82 -9.39
N LYS A 46 1.90 8.75 -10.02
CA LYS A 46 2.92 7.72 -9.80
C LYS A 46 4.15 8.37 -9.18
N GLU A 47 4.67 7.79 -8.11
CA GLU A 47 5.97 8.15 -7.53
C GLU A 47 6.82 6.89 -7.34
N LYS A 48 8.13 7.01 -7.56
CA LYS A 48 9.09 5.97 -7.22
C LYS A 48 9.59 6.20 -5.79
N PHE A 49 9.67 5.14 -5.02
CA PHE A 49 10.19 5.13 -3.66
C PHE A 49 11.31 4.11 -3.55
N ILE A 50 12.37 4.47 -2.85
CA ILE A 50 13.44 3.55 -2.45
C ILE A 50 12.95 2.83 -1.19
N LEU A 51 13.00 1.50 -1.19
CA LEU A 51 12.68 0.69 -0.04
C LEU A 51 13.94 0.44 0.79
N ASP A 52 13.75 0.34 2.09
CA ASP A 52 14.78 -0.11 3.01
C ASP A 52 14.47 -1.57 3.38
N GLU A 53 15.33 -2.50 2.97
CA GLU A 53 15.15 -3.95 3.18
C GLU A 53 13.78 -4.53 2.75
N ASN A 54 13.27 -4.15 1.57
CA ASN A 54 11.93 -4.52 1.07
C ASN A 54 10.75 -4.10 1.97
N LYS A 55 10.95 -3.13 2.86
CA LYS A 55 9.93 -2.70 3.83
C LYS A 55 9.61 -1.23 3.65
N LEU A 56 8.32 -0.93 3.79
CA LEU A 56 7.82 0.42 3.99
C LEU A 56 7.41 0.57 5.45
N THR A 57 8.14 1.42 6.18
CA THR A 57 7.91 1.68 7.59
C THR A 57 6.65 2.51 7.82
N LYS A 58 6.02 2.32 8.98
CA LYS A 58 4.85 3.10 9.44
C LYS A 58 5.02 4.61 9.29
N SER A 59 6.17 5.11 9.75
CA SER A 59 6.47 6.55 9.78
C SER A 59 6.46 7.14 8.37
N LEU A 60 7.16 6.47 7.45
CA LEU A 60 7.25 6.88 6.05
C LEU A 60 5.88 6.78 5.35
N LEU A 61 5.14 5.69 5.59
CA LEU A 61 3.78 5.54 5.06
C LEU A 61 2.86 6.67 5.55
N ILE A 62 2.89 7.00 6.84
CA ILE A 62 2.10 8.11 7.39
C ILE A 62 2.50 9.45 6.77
N GLU A 63 3.78 9.68 6.54
CA GLU A 63 4.27 10.90 5.89
C GLU A 63 3.77 11.00 4.45
N ILE A 64 3.91 9.93 3.67
CA ILE A 64 3.41 9.81 2.30
C ILE A 64 1.91 10.09 2.24
N LEU A 65 1.14 9.47 3.15
CA LEU A 65 -0.30 9.66 3.22
C LEU A 65 -0.63 11.13 3.50
N LYS A 66 -0.04 11.74 4.54
CA LYS A 66 -0.28 13.14 4.93
C LYS A 66 0.05 14.12 3.81
N LYS A 67 1.20 13.95 3.14
CA LYS A 67 1.64 14.79 2.01
C LYS A 67 0.63 14.78 0.85
N ASN A 68 -0.01 13.64 0.62
CA ASN A 68 -0.91 13.43 -0.50
C ASN A 68 -2.41 13.62 -0.15
N MET A 69 -2.76 14.05 1.07
CA MET A 69 -4.17 14.24 1.50
C MET A 69 -4.87 15.46 0.89
N PHE A 70 -4.14 16.44 0.34
CA PHE A 70 -4.73 17.70 -0.11
C PHE A 70 -4.42 17.97 -1.57
N ILE A 71 -5.47 18.20 -2.36
CA ILE A 71 -5.36 18.65 -3.76
C ILE A 71 -6.22 19.90 -3.92
N LYS A 72 -5.61 21.01 -4.35
CA LYS A 72 -6.32 22.28 -4.63
C LYS A 72 -7.31 22.68 -3.51
N ASN A 73 -6.85 22.64 -2.25
CA ASN A 73 -7.62 22.89 -1.03
C ASN A 73 -8.78 21.93 -0.70
N LYS A 74 -8.97 20.86 -1.49
CA LYS A 74 -9.88 19.76 -1.16
C LYS A 74 -9.13 18.68 -0.39
N LYS A 75 -9.76 18.19 0.68
CA LYS A 75 -9.23 17.11 1.52
C LYS A 75 -9.72 15.76 1.03
N TYR A 76 -8.77 14.90 0.71
CA TYR A 76 -8.99 13.49 0.40
C TYR A 76 -8.51 12.64 1.56
N LYS A 77 -9.28 11.60 1.87
CA LYS A 77 -8.91 10.62 2.90
C LYS A 77 -8.43 9.34 2.22
N PRO A 78 -7.33 8.74 2.68
CA PRO A 78 -7.01 7.39 2.25
C PRO A 78 -8.11 6.45 2.72
N ILE A 79 -8.62 5.62 1.80
CA ILE A 79 -9.70 4.65 2.05
C ILE A 79 -9.22 3.21 1.93
N SER A 80 -8.20 2.95 1.11
CA SER A 80 -7.66 1.61 0.90
C SER A 80 -6.19 1.68 0.50
N LEU A 81 -5.44 0.68 0.97
CA LEU A 81 -4.07 0.39 0.58
C LEU A 81 -4.10 -0.98 -0.10
N ILE A 82 -3.67 -1.03 -1.36
CA ILE A 82 -3.67 -2.25 -2.15
C ILE A 82 -2.24 -2.53 -2.57
N LYS A 83 -1.68 -3.62 -2.07
CA LYS A 83 -0.35 -4.11 -2.40
C LYS A 83 -0.46 -5.04 -3.61
N TYR A 84 0.38 -4.83 -4.61
CA TYR A 84 0.56 -5.75 -5.73
C TYR A 84 1.95 -6.34 -5.64
N ASN A 85 2.06 -7.66 -5.46
CA ASN A 85 3.32 -8.37 -5.31
C ASN A 85 3.27 -9.72 -6.01
N ILE A 86 4.01 -9.89 -7.11
CA ILE A 86 4.02 -11.14 -7.91
C ILE A 86 4.91 -12.17 -7.22
N LEU A 87 4.31 -13.27 -6.76
CA LEU A 87 5.00 -14.30 -5.98
C LEU A 87 5.41 -15.55 -6.79
N LEU A 88 5.41 -15.46 -8.11
CA LEU A 88 5.73 -16.59 -8.99
C LEU A 88 7.15 -17.12 -8.78
N GLU A 89 7.28 -18.45 -8.78
CA GLU A 89 8.55 -19.13 -9.04
C GLU A 89 8.86 -19.18 -10.53
N PRO A 90 10.15 -19.27 -10.94
CA PRO A 90 10.53 -19.33 -12.35
C PRO A 90 9.81 -20.42 -13.14
N ASP A 91 9.63 -21.59 -12.51
CA ASP A 91 8.98 -22.75 -13.11
C ASP A 91 7.46 -22.56 -13.28
N GLU A 92 6.84 -21.69 -12.48
CA GLU A 92 5.40 -21.38 -12.53
C GLU A 92 5.06 -20.30 -13.57
N VAL A 93 6.07 -19.58 -14.09
CA VAL A 93 5.85 -18.49 -15.06
C VAL A 93 5.11 -19.00 -16.30
N GLN A 94 5.50 -20.18 -16.79
CA GLN A 94 4.84 -20.77 -17.95
C GLN A 94 3.38 -21.14 -17.65
N GLU A 95 3.12 -21.72 -16.47
CA GLU A 95 1.75 -22.07 -16.06
C GLU A 95 0.88 -20.82 -15.92
N TYR A 96 1.41 -19.74 -15.32
CA TYR A 96 0.72 -18.47 -15.20
C TYR A 96 0.29 -17.86 -16.54
N ILE A 97 1.11 -18.03 -17.61
CA ILE A 97 0.76 -17.54 -18.95
C ILE A 97 -0.47 -18.25 -19.52
N TYR A 98 -0.64 -19.55 -19.24
CA TYR A 98 -1.76 -20.34 -19.76
C TYR A 98 -2.97 -20.35 -18.83
N ASN A 99 -2.76 -20.23 -17.51
CA ASN A 99 -3.77 -20.36 -16.46
C ASN A 99 -3.69 -19.20 -15.45
N SER A 100 -3.74 -17.95 -15.93
CA SER A 100 -3.59 -16.76 -15.08
C SER A 100 -4.67 -16.62 -14.00
N ASP A 101 -5.88 -17.09 -14.26
CA ASP A 101 -7.04 -16.93 -13.37
C ASP A 101 -6.89 -17.65 -12.02
N SER A 102 -5.97 -18.61 -11.95
CA SER A 102 -5.65 -19.36 -10.73
C SER A 102 -4.78 -18.57 -9.73
N TYR A 103 -4.23 -17.43 -10.15
CA TYR A 103 -3.27 -16.66 -9.36
C TYR A 103 -3.83 -15.28 -8.99
N ASP A 104 -3.72 -14.92 -7.71
CA ASP A 104 -4.03 -13.58 -7.21
C ASP A 104 -2.81 -12.99 -6.50
N PHE A 105 -2.36 -11.84 -7.00
CA PHE A 105 -1.20 -11.09 -6.49
C PHE A 105 -1.59 -9.75 -5.87
N MET A 106 -2.90 -9.50 -5.74
CA MET A 106 -3.45 -8.25 -5.21
C MET A 106 -3.93 -8.45 -3.78
N PHE A 107 -3.32 -7.72 -2.86
CA PHE A 107 -3.59 -7.84 -1.43
C PHE A 107 -4.08 -6.51 -0.85
N ILE A 108 -5.18 -6.53 -0.11
CA ILE A 108 -5.67 -5.35 0.62
C ILE A 108 -4.97 -5.29 1.97
N GLU A 109 -4.18 -4.25 2.20
CA GLU A 109 -3.47 -4.02 3.44
C GLU A 109 -4.37 -3.27 4.43
N THR A 110 -4.78 -3.95 5.50
CA THR A 110 -5.63 -3.39 6.56
C THR A 110 -4.83 -2.78 7.71
N MET A 111 -3.60 -3.24 7.90
CA MET A 111 -2.69 -2.80 8.96
C MET A 111 -1.72 -1.75 8.42
N ILE A 112 -1.61 -0.61 9.11
CA ILE A 112 -0.72 0.51 8.75
C ILE A 112 0.62 0.40 9.51
N ASP A 113 1.03 -0.79 9.91
CA ASP A 113 2.26 -0.95 10.69
C ASP A 113 3.48 -1.04 9.79
N GLN A 114 3.67 -2.16 9.11
CA GLN A 114 4.77 -2.33 8.18
C GLN A 114 4.26 -3.10 6.98
N ILE A 115 4.49 -2.54 5.79
CA ILE A 115 4.20 -3.25 4.54
C ILE A 115 5.52 -3.82 4.05
N SER A 116 5.58 -5.14 3.92
CA SER A 116 6.75 -5.85 3.40
C SER A 116 6.44 -6.52 2.07
N TRP A 117 7.44 -6.53 1.20
CA TRP A 117 7.41 -7.27 -0.06
C TRP A 117 8.32 -8.48 0.02
N GLU A 118 7.82 -9.59 -0.47
CA GLU A 118 8.61 -10.81 -0.64
C GLU A 118 9.52 -10.69 -1.86
N LYS A 119 10.52 -11.56 -1.95
CA LYS A 119 11.41 -11.61 -3.10
C LYS A 119 10.63 -12.06 -4.32
N THR A 120 10.90 -11.42 -5.46
CA THR A 120 10.21 -11.70 -6.72
C THR A 120 11.24 -11.84 -7.82
N ILE A 121 10.84 -12.51 -8.89
CA ILE A 121 11.65 -12.63 -10.10
C ILE A 121 12.03 -11.23 -10.59
N THR A 122 13.31 -11.01 -10.91
CA THR A 122 13.87 -9.70 -11.30
C THR A 122 13.06 -9.03 -12.42
N LEU A 123 12.58 -9.81 -13.40
CA LEU A 123 11.69 -9.33 -14.47
C LEU A 123 10.42 -8.62 -13.95
N PHE A 124 9.83 -9.11 -12.86
CA PHE A 124 8.55 -8.66 -12.34
C PHE A 124 8.65 -7.55 -11.29
N GLN A 125 9.86 -7.25 -10.80
CA GLN A 125 10.05 -6.23 -9.77
C GLN A 125 9.45 -4.88 -10.17
N ASN A 126 9.57 -4.47 -11.44
CA ASN A 126 9.04 -3.19 -11.89
C ASN A 126 7.50 -3.09 -11.86
N ILE A 127 6.81 -4.23 -11.80
CA ILE A 127 5.35 -4.35 -11.76
C ILE A 127 4.84 -4.27 -10.32
N ASN A 128 5.62 -4.80 -9.36
CA ASN A 128 5.29 -4.71 -7.94
C ASN A 128 5.10 -3.25 -7.51
N SER A 129 4.03 -3.01 -6.77
CA SER A 129 3.60 -1.66 -6.47
C SER A 129 2.62 -1.57 -5.31
N LEU A 130 2.51 -0.37 -4.76
CA LEU A 130 1.52 -0.02 -3.76
C LEU A 130 0.52 0.97 -4.36
N HIS A 131 -0.76 0.67 -4.28
CA HIS A 131 -1.84 1.54 -4.73
C HIS A 131 -2.57 2.10 -3.51
N ILE A 132 -2.67 3.42 -3.46
CA ILE A 132 -3.33 4.14 -2.37
C ILE A 132 -4.53 4.85 -2.95
N LEU A 133 -5.71 4.45 -2.49
CA LEU A 133 -6.97 5.06 -2.90
C LEU A 133 -7.34 6.18 -1.94
N PHE A 134 -7.60 7.35 -2.50
CA PHE A 134 -7.99 8.56 -1.81
C PHE A 134 -9.40 8.97 -2.23
N TYR A 135 -10.29 9.17 -1.26
CA TYR A 135 -11.68 9.58 -1.52
C TYR A 135 -11.96 10.99 -1.00
N GLU A 136 -12.63 11.80 -1.81
CA GLU A 136 -13.07 13.14 -1.44
C GLU A 136 -14.11 13.07 -0.32
N LYS A 137 -13.81 13.70 0.83
CA LYS A 137 -14.77 13.75 1.92
C LYS A 137 -15.92 14.69 1.52
N LYS A 138 -17.13 14.15 1.35
CA LYS A 138 -18.36 14.97 1.26
C LYS A 138 -18.42 15.91 2.48
N LYS A 139 -18.64 17.21 2.24
CA LYS A 139 -18.87 18.18 3.31
C LYS A 139 -20.16 17.80 4.03
N SER A 140 -20.03 17.08 5.13
CA SER A 140 -21.16 16.82 6.03
C SER A 140 -21.43 18.09 6.83
N ASN A 141 -22.59 18.71 6.61
CA ASN A 141 -23.13 19.79 7.44
C ASN A 141 -23.68 19.27 8.79
N SER A 142 -23.28 18.07 9.23
CA SER A 142 -23.68 17.53 10.52
C SER A 142 -23.09 18.36 11.66
N LYS A 143 -23.87 19.33 12.13
CA LYS A 143 -23.69 19.96 13.44
C LYS A 143 -24.13 18.94 14.48
N THR A 144 -23.19 18.20 15.08
CA THR A 144 -23.51 17.46 16.31
C THR A 144 -23.96 18.47 17.35
N LYS A 145 -25.22 18.38 17.82
CA LYS A 145 -25.68 19.20 18.94
C LYS A 145 -24.78 18.89 20.13
N LYS A 146 -24.12 19.91 20.67
CA LYS A 146 -23.35 19.79 21.92
C LYS A 146 -24.30 19.36 23.03
N ILE A 147 -24.17 18.12 23.49
CA ILE A 147 -25.02 17.59 24.55
C ILE A 147 -24.46 18.12 25.87
N PHE A 148 -25.18 19.03 26.51
CA PHE A 148 -24.91 19.43 27.89
C PHE A 148 -25.54 18.39 28.82
N ILE A 149 -24.70 17.54 29.41
CA ILE A 149 -25.14 16.59 30.44
C ILE A 149 -25.32 17.38 31.74
N ASN A 150 -26.52 17.91 31.96
CA ASN A 150 -26.88 18.48 33.25
C ASN A 150 -27.04 17.34 34.25
N LYS A 151 -26.17 17.28 35.27
CA LYS A 151 -26.34 16.33 36.38
C LYS A 151 -27.71 16.58 37.04
N PRO A 152 -28.57 15.57 37.23
CA PRO A 152 -29.83 15.77 37.93
C PRO A 152 -29.52 16.29 39.34
N GLY A 153 -30.07 17.46 39.67
CA GLY A 153 -29.90 18.06 40.99
C GLY A 153 -30.35 17.07 42.08
N LYS A 154 -29.53 16.88 43.12
CA LYS A 154 -29.87 16.01 44.25
C LYS A 154 -31.24 16.43 44.80
N LYS A 155 -32.26 15.58 44.65
CA LYS A 155 -33.57 15.77 45.30
C LYS A 155 -33.34 15.76 46.81
N ARG A 156 -33.33 16.93 47.43
CA ARG A 156 -33.32 17.06 48.89
C ARG A 156 -34.71 16.66 49.39
N THR A 157 -34.87 15.42 49.84
CA THR A 157 -36.03 15.03 50.65
C THR A 157 -35.98 15.81 51.96
N ARG A 158 -36.90 16.76 52.16
CA ARG A 158 -37.11 17.42 53.45
C ARG A 158 -37.59 16.35 54.45
N LYS A 159 -36.74 15.98 55.40
CA LYS A 159 -37.16 15.23 56.60
C LYS A 159 -38.17 16.10 57.34
N LYS A 160 -39.40 15.63 57.52
CA LYS A 160 -40.32 16.20 58.52
C LYS A 160 -39.75 15.85 59.89
N LEU A 161 -39.49 16.88 60.71
CA LEU A 161 -39.23 16.72 62.14
C LEU A 161 -40.58 16.47 62.82
N ASN A 162 -40.67 15.39 63.59
CA ASN A 162 -41.71 15.16 64.58
C ASN A 162 -41.28 15.77 65.91
#